data_AF-A0A7Y2UA04-F1
#
_entry.id   AF-A0A7Y2UA04-F1
#
_cell.length_a   1.000
_cell.length_b   1.000
_cell.length_c   1.000
_cell.angle_alpha   90.00
_cell.angle_beta   90.00
_cell.angle_gamma   90.00
#
_symmetry.space_group_name_H-M   'P 1'
#
loop_
_entity.id
_entity.type
_entity.pdbx_description
1 polymer ?
#
loop_
_entity_poly.entity_id
_entity_poly.type
_entity_poly.pdbx_seq_one_letter_code
_entity_poly.pdbx_strand_id
1 'polypeptide(L)'
;MEENKKHILIGSGLILFFFLCLGGVAASAYLPGYSGEFGRLCLALITSPFLMETAIFFLALTLLFAINGWRRNREGNDYVTLDEKGIPIRKK
;
A
#
# COMPACT_ATOMS: atom_id res chain seq x y z
N MET A 1 20.36 -12.18 -7.80
CA MET A 1 20.56 -10.90 -8.53
C MET A 1 19.54 -10.69 -9.63
N GLU A 2 19.17 -11.73 -10.39
CA GLU A 2 18.17 -11.65 -11.45
C GLU A 2 16.73 -11.44 -10.92
N GLU A 3 16.37 -12.10 -9.80
CA GLU A 3 15.06 -11.91 -9.15
C GLU A 3 14.85 -10.48 -8.64
N ASN A 4 15.86 -9.87 -8.00
CA ASN A 4 15.80 -8.47 -7.58
C ASN A 4 15.56 -7.53 -8.76
N LYS A 5 16.19 -7.78 -9.91
CA LYS A 5 15.96 -6.99 -11.14
C LYS A 5 14.51 -7.15 -11.63
N LYS A 6 13.95 -8.36 -11.60
CA LYS A 6 12.54 -8.60 -11.91
C LYS A 6 11.60 -7.85 -10.97
N HIS A 7 11.83 -7.89 -9.67
CA HIS A 7 11.01 -7.17 -8.69
C HIS A 7 11.08 -5.65 -8.89
N ILE A 8 12.28 -5.10 -9.13
CA ILE A 8 12.46 -3.67 -9.43
C ILE A 8 11.72 -3.30 -10.73
N LEU A 9 11.83 -4.12 -11.78
CA LEU A 9 11.18 -3.86 -13.05
C LEU A 9 9.65 -3.85 -12.90
N ILE A 10 9.08 -4.87 -12.24
CA ILE A 10 7.64 -4.95 -11.98
C ILE A 10 7.16 -3.77 -11.15
N GLY A 11 7.88 -3.43 -10.07
CA GLY A 11 7.57 -2.28 -9.22
C GLY A 11 7.59 -0.97 -10.00
N SER A 12 8.66 -0.74 -10.78
CA SER A 12 8.79 0.46 -11.61
C SER A 12 7.70 0.56 -12.70
N GLY A 13 7.33 -0.57 -13.32
CA GLY A 13 6.26 -0.63 -14.32
C GLY A 13 4.89 -0.30 -13.73
N LEU A 14 4.59 -0.82 -12.54
CA LEU A 14 3.35 -0.49 -11.82
C LEU A 14 3.29 1.00 -11.45
N ILE A 15 4.40 1.56 -10.96
CA ILE A 15 4.48 2.99 -10.63
C ILE A 15 4.28 3.84 -11.89
N LEU A 16 4.98 3.53 -12.97
CA LEU A 16 4.86 4.26 -14.24
C LEU A 16 3.43 4.21 -14.78
N PHE A 17 2.83 3.02 -14.81
CA PHE A 17 1.45 2.83 -15.25
C PHE A 17 0.46 3.66 -14.42
N PHE A 18 0.61 3.63 -13.09
CA PHE A 18 -0.22 4.43 -12.19
C PHE A 18 -0.13 5.93 -12.49
N PHE A 19 1.08 6.47 -12.69
CA PHE A 19 1.26 7.88 -13.05
C PHE A 19 0.73 8.23 -14.44
N LEU A 20 0.80 7.31 -15.41
CA LEU A 20 0.18 7.51 -16.72
C LEU A 20 -1.34 7.58 -16.62
N CYS A 21 -1.97 6.73 -15.80
CA CYS A 21 -3.40 6.80 -15.54
C CYS A 21 -3.79 8.13 -14.87
N LEU A 22 -3.06 8.55 -13.83
CA LEU A 22 -3.30 9.85 -13.18
C LEU A 22 -3.15 11.01 -14.16
N GLY A 23 -2.10 10.99 -14.99
CA GLY A 23 -1.88 11.97 -16.05
C GLY A 23 -3.01 11.98 -17.07
N GLY A 24 -3.54 10.82 -17.44
CA GLY A 24 -4.69 10.69 -18.32
C GLY A 24 -5.98 11.28 -17.74
N VAL A 25 -6.25 11.06 -16.45
CA VAL A 25 -7.40 11.66 -15.74
C VAL A 25 -7.23 13.18 -15.61
N ALA A 26 -6.01 13.64 -15.32
CA ALA A 26 -5.72 15.07 -15.27
C ALA A 26 -5.88 15.71 -16.66
N ALA A 27 -5.41 15.05 -17.72
CA ALA A 27 -5.56 15.52 -19.10
C ALA A 27 -7.03 15.55 -19.53
N SER A 28 -7.83 14.54 -19.14
CA SER A 28 -9.24 14.48 -19.50
C SER A 28 -10.05 15.63 -18.90
N ALA A 29 -9.65 16.17 -17.75
CA ALA A 29 -10.29 17.34 -17.12
C ALA A 29 -10.26 18.62 -17.99
N TYR A 30 -9.34 18.70 -18.96
CA TYR A 30 -9.21 19.80 -19.91
C TYR A 30 -10.02 19.59 -21.20
N LEU A 31 -10.59 18.40 -21.43
CA LEU A 31 -11.42 18.15 -22.60
C LEU A 31 -12.79 18.84 -22.45
N PRO A 32 -13.42 19.25 -23.56
CA PRO A 32 -14.79 19.76 -23.53
C PRO A 32 -15.81 18.62 -23.38
N GLY A 33 -17.00 18.96 -22.87
CA GLY A 33 -18.14 18.04 -22.75
C GLY A 33 -18.01 17.04 -21.59
N TYR A 34 -18.73 15.92 -21.71
CA TYR A 34 -18.85 14.90 -20.66
C TYR A 34 -17.49 14.40 -20.15
N SER A 35 -16.52 14.17 -21.04
CA SER A 35 -15.18 13.69 -20.66
C SER A 35 -14.44 14.66 -19.74
N GLY A 36 -14.64 15.97 -19.93
CA GLY A 36 -14.10 17.02 -19.07
C GLY A 36 -14.70 17.02 -17.67
N GLU A 37 -16.02 16.96 -17.61
CA GLU A 37 -16.76 16.91 -16.34
C GLU A 37 -16.41 15.67 -15.54
N PHE A 38 -16.36 14.51 -16.21
CA PHE A 38 -15.96 13.25 -15.60
C PHE A 38 -14.52 13.29 -15.12
N GLY A 39 -13.58 13.82 -15.92
CA GLY A 39 -12.18 13.98 -15.52
C GLY A 39 -12.01 14.85 -14.28
N ARG A 40 -12.74 15.98 -14.20
CA ARG A 40 -12.74 16.87 -13.03
C ARG A 40 -13.34 16.20 -11.80
N LEU A 41 -14.42 15.44 -11.94
CA LEU A 41 -15.02 14.68 -10.85
C LEU A 41 -14.03 13.66 -10.30
N CYS A 42 -13.39 12.87 -11.16
CA CYS A 42 -12.38 11.90 -10.76
C CYS A 42 -11.20 12.59 -10.07
N LEU A 43 -10.72 13.71 -10.61
CA LEU A 43 -9.62 14.46 -10.00
C LEU A 43 -10.01 14.97 -8.60
N ALA A 44 -11.19 15.55 -8.45
CA ALA A 44 -11.69 16.04 -7.17
C ALA A 44 -11.84 14.93 -6.13
N LEU A 45 -12.26 13.72 -6.54
CA LEU A 45 -12.29 12.56 -5.66
C LEU A 45 -10.87 12.13 -5.26
N ILE A 46 -9.96 11.98 -6.20
CA ILE A 46 -8.58 11.52 -5.92
C ILE A 46 -7.83 12.51 -5.03
N THR A 47 -8.04 13.82 -5.22
CA THR A 47 -7.43 14.88 -4.41
C THR A 47 -8.27 15.27 -3.20
N SER A 48 -9.35 14.54 -2.92
CA SER A 48 -10.13 14.86 -1.74
C SER A 48 -9.28 14.60 -0.49
N PRO A 49 -9.34 15.50 0.52
CA PRO A 49 -9.02 15.09 1.87
C PRO A 49 -10.00 13.94 2.21
N PHE A 50 -10.01 13.28 3.35
CA PHE A 50 -10.71 12.00 3.47
C PHE A 50 -10.11 10.89 2.60
N LEU A 51 -10.22 10.88 1.26
CA LEU A 51 -9.67 9.76 0.46
C LEU A 51 -8.14 9.71 0.53
N MET A 52 -7.46 10.86 0.46
CA MET A 52 -6.00 10.92 0.59
C MET A 52 -5.53 10.40 1.96
N GLU A 53 -6.12 10.89 3.04
CA GLU A 53 -5.75 10.50 4.41
C GLU A 53 -6.12 9.04 4.69
N THR A 54 -7.28 8.59 4.22
CA THR A 54 -7.72 7.19 4.36
C THR A 54 -6.80 6.24 3.58
N ALA A 55 -6.36 6.63 2.38
CA ALA A 55 -5.39 5.86 1.61
C ALA A 55 -4.04 5.76 2.33
N ILE A 56 -3.54 6.86 2.92
CA ILE A 56 -2.30 6.86 3.71
C ILE A 56 -2.47 5.97 4.95
N PHE A 57 -3.60 6.04 5.64
CA PHE A 57 -3.91 5.20 6.78
C PHE A 57 -3.86 3.71 6.41
N PHE A 58 -4.55 3.30 5.35
CA PHE A 58 -4.55 1.91 4.91
C PHE A 58 -3.19 1.44 4.37
N LEU A 59 -2.43 2.32 3.71
CA LEU A 59 -1.06 2.03 3.29
C LEU A 59 -0.17 1.76 4.51
N ALA A 60 -0.22 2.63 5.52
CA ALA A 60 0.55 2.48 6.76
C ALA A 60 0.14 1.21 7.52
N LEU A 61 -1.16 0.93 7.63
CA LEU A 61 -1.68 -0.27 8.27
C LEU A 61 -1.25 -1.55 7.54
N THR A 62 -1.31 -1.55 6.20
CA THR A 62 -0.85 -2.66 5.37
C THR A 62 0.64 -2.90 5.56
N LEU A 63 1.45 -1.85 5.55
CA LEU A 63 2.89 -1.94 5.76
C LEU A 63 3.22 -2.45 7.16
N LEU A 64 2.50 -1.97 8.19
CA LEU A 64 2.62 -2.45 9.56
C LEU A 64 2.37 -3.96 9.63
N PHE A 65 1.28 -4.45 9.06
CA PHE A 65 0.99 -5.89 9.06
C PHE A 65 1.98 -6.69 8.21
N ALA A 66 2.39 -6.17 7.06
CA ALA A 66 3.36 -6.84 6.18
C ALA A 66 4.72 -7.01 6.86
N ILE A 67 5.25 -5.95 7.49
CA ILE A 67 6.53 -5.99 8.21
C ILE A 67 6.43 -6.93 9.42
N ASN A 68 5.36 -6.81 10.22
CA ASN A 68 5.18 -7.69 11.38
C ASN A 68 5.00 -9.15 10.98
N GLY A 69 4.25 -9.43 9.90
CA GLY A 69 4.09 -10.77 9.35
C GLY A 69 5.41 -11.33 8.82
N TRP A 70 6.17 -10.54 8.08
CA TRP A 70 7.50 -10.92 7.58
C TRP A 70 8.46 -11.23 8.72
N ARG A 71 8.50 -10.37 9.74
CA ARG A 71 9.32 -10.57 10.94
C ARG A 71 8.93 -11.84 11.68
N ARG A 72 7.64 -12.07 11.92
CA ARG A 72 7.12 -13.28 12.56
C ARG A 72 7.50 -14.56 11.80
N ASN A 73 7.45 -14.53 10.48
CA ASN A 73 7.82 -15.68 9.65
C ASN A 73 9.34 -15.97 9.68
N ARG A 74 10.17 -14.96 9.90
CA ARG A 74 11.63 -15.08 9.89
C ARG A 74 12.25 -15.33 11.26
N GLU A 75 11.75 -14.64 12.28
CA GLU A 75 12.30 -14.64 13.65
C GLU A 75 11.50 -15.54 14.61
N GLY A 76 10.33 -16.00 14.20
CA GLY A 76 9.43 -16.81 15.03
C GLY A 76 8.45 -15.97 15.84
N ASN A 77 7.81 -16.61 16.82
CA ASN A 77 6.89 -15.91 17.73
C ASN A 77 7.68 -15.18 18.83
N ASP A 78 7.51 -13.86 18.92
CA ASP A 78 7.94 -13.05 20.08
C ASP A 78 7.11 -13.34 21.35
N TYR A 79 6.05 -14.15 21.23
CA TYR A 79 5.19 -14.48 22.36
C TYR A 79 5.92 -15.40 23.34
N VAL A 80 6.11 -14.89 24.54
CA VAL A 80 6.55 -15.69 25.69
C VAL A 80 5.38 -16.58 26.12
N THR A 81 5.59 -17.90 26.09
CA THR A 81 4.60 -18.83 26.66
C THR A 81 4.70 -18.71 28.18
N LEU A 82 3.59 -18.49 28.87
CA LEU A 82 3.52 -18.43 30.33
C LEU A 82 2.88 -19.72 30.86
N ASP A 83 3.32 -20.17 32.04
CA ASP A 83 2.61 -21.22 32.77
C ASP A 83 1.37 -20.67 33.50
N GLU A 84 0.63 -21.55 34.18
CA GLU A 84 -0.56 -21.18 34.96
C GLU A 84 -0.28 -20.17 36.09
N LYS A 85 0.99 -19.96 36.44
CA LYS A 85 1.47 -19.02 37.46
C LYS A 85 2.10 -17.75 36.86
N GLY A 86 2.04 -17.58 35.54
CA GLY A 86 2.61 -16.42 34.85
C GLY A 86 4.14 -16.48 34.68
N ILE A 87 4.76 -17.65 34.86
CA ILE A 87 6.21 -17.82 34.70
C ILE A 87 6.55 -18.15 33.25
N PRO A 88 7.55 -17.48 32.63
CA PRO A 88 7.95 -17.72 31.25
C PRO A 88 8.55 -19.13 31.06
N ILE A 89 7.94 -19.92 30.17
CA ILE A 89 8.39 -21.27 29.77
C ILE A 89 8.97 -21.22 28.35
N ARG A 90 10.26 -21.57 28.19
CA ARG A 90 10.88 -21.80 26.88
C ARG A 90 10.56 -23.23 26.42
N LYS A 91 9.73 -23.39 25.38
CA LYS A 91 9.71 -24.66 24.63
C LYS A 91 10.99 -24.75 23.81
N LYS A 92 11.77 -25.82 24.02
CA LYS A 92 12.90 -26.21 23.16
C LYS A 92 12.39 -26.68 21.81
#